data_AF-A0A357IEX6-F1
#
_entry.id   AF-A0A357IEX6-F1
#
_cell.length_a   1.000
_cell.length_b   1.000
_cell.length_c   1.000
_cell.angle_alpha   90.00
_cell.angle_beta   90.00
_cell.angle_gamma   90.00
#
_symmetry.space_group_name_H-M   'P 1'
#
loop_
_entity.id
_entity.type
_entity.pdbx_description
1 polymer ?
#
loop_
_entity_poly.entity_id
_entity_poly.type
_entity_poly.pdbx_seq_one_letter_code
_entity_poly.pdbx_strand_id
1 'polypeptide(L)' 'MIKPTDIKLHQQSHVLEFQFEDGFACNLTCEYLRVYSPSAEVRGHG' A
#
# COMPACT_ATOMS: atom_id res chain seq x y z
N MET A 1 7.08 7.06 -15.16
CA MET A 1 6.66 6.92 -13.74
C MET A 1 5.49 5.98 -13.77
N ILE A 2 5.63 4.76 -13.24
CA ILE A 2 4.53 3.79 -13.23
C ILE A 2 3.45 4.30 -12.28
N LYS A 3 2.24 4.56 -12.79
CA LYS A 3 1.12 4.97 -11.95
C LYS A 3 0.30 3.75 -11.56
N PRO A 4 -0.15 3.68 -10.30
CA PRO A 4 -1.15 2.71 -9.92
C PRO A 4 -2.45 3.05 -10.66
N THR A 5 -3.02 2.06 -11.34
CA THR A 5 -4.32 2.15 -12.00
C THR A 5 -5.45 1.72 -11.08
N ASP A 6 -5.18 0.81 -10.15
CA ASP A 6 -6.16 0.31 -9.20
C ASP A 6 -5.52 -0.01 -7.84
N ILE A 7 -6.27 0.25 -6.76
CA ILE A 7 -5.84 0.01 -5.39
C ILE A 7 -7.01 -0.62 -4.63
N LYS A 8 -6.87 -1.86 -4.16
CA LYS A 8 -7.91 -2.57 -3.40
C LYS A 8 -7.43 -2.99 -2.02
N LEU A 9 -8.18 -2.62 -0.99
CA LEU A 9 -7.94 -3.06 0.37
C LEU A 9 -8.80 -4.30 0.69
N HIS A 10 -8.15 -5.45 0.83
CA HIS A 10 -8.74 -6.68 1.31
C HIS A 10 -8.78 -6.63 2.84
N GLN A 11 -9.82 -6.00 3.39
CA GLN A 11 -9.97 -5.78 4.85
C GLN A 11 -9.97 -7.09 5.65
N GLN A 12 -10.59 -8.15 5.13
CA GLN A 12 -10.67 -9.44 5.84
C GLN A 12 -9.31 -10.15 5.94
N SER A 13 -8.47 -10.02 4.92
CA SER A 13 -7.13 -10.62 4.87
C SER A 13 -6.02 -9.65 5.29
N HIS A 14 -6.36 -8.39 5.57
CA HIS A 14 -5.42 -7.32 5.91
C HIS A 14 -4.33 -7.16 4.84
N VAL A 15 -4.71 -7.21 3.56
CA VAL A 15 -3.80 -7.08 2.41
C VAL A 15 -4.25 -5.93 1.52
N LEU A 16 -3.29 -5.16 1.01
CA LEU A 16 -3.50 -4.11 0.02
C LEU A 16 -2.95 -4.57 -1.33
N GLU A 17 -3.83 -4.65 -2.31
CA GLU A 17 -3.51 -4.97 -3.70
C GLU A 17 -3.30 -3.67 -4.49
N PHE A 18 -2.25 -3.64 -5.30
CA PHE A 18 -1.93 -2.57 -6.22
C PHE A 18 -1.85 -3.13 -7.64
N GLN A 19 -2.54 -2.49 -8.57
CA GLN A 19 -2.41 -2.72 -10.00
C GLN A 19 -1.76 -1.49 -10.63
N PHE A 20 -0.79 -1.71 -11.51
CA PHE A 20 -0.11 -0.64 -12.25
C PHE A 20 -0.51 -0.64 -13.72
N GLU A 21 -0.31 0.49 -14.38
CA GLU A 21 -0.62 0.69 -15.81
C GLU A 21 0.11 -0.28 -16.76
N ASP A 22 1.28 -0.78 -16.35
CA ASP A 22 2.08 -1.75 -17.11
C ASP A 22 1.56 -3.19 -16.99
N GLY A 23 0.48 -3.40 -16.24
CA GLY A 23 -0.06 -4.74 -15.93
C GLY A 23 0.62 -5.43 -14.75
N PHE A 24 1.64 -4.81 -14.15
CA PHE A 24 2.22 -5.27 -12.90
C PHE A 24 1.19 -5.22 -11.78
N ALA A 25 1.10 -6.28 -10.98
CA ALA A 25 0.26 -6.35 -9.78
C ALA A 25 1.10 -6.80 -8.60
N CYS A 26 0.91 -6.18 -7.44
CA CYS A 26 1.50 -6.65 -6.20
C CYS A 26 0.51 -6.59 -5.05
N ASN A 27 0.67 -7.51 -4.11
CA ASN A 27 -0.09 -7.55 -2.88
C ASN A 27 0.87 -7.34 -1.71
N LEU A 28 0.53 -6.41 -0.83
CA LEU A 28 1.31 -6.06 0.34
C LEU A 28 0.45 -6.25 1.57
N THR A 29 0.97 -6.96 2.57
CA THR A 29 0.26 -7.09 3.85
C THR A 29 0.24 -5.73 4.56
N CYS A 30 -0.84 -5.45 5.28
CA CYS A 30 -0.98 -4.26 6.10
C CYS A 30 0.14 -4.17 7.16
N GLU A 31 0.62 -5.31 7.67
CA GLU A 31 1.79 -5.35 8.56
C GLU A 31 3.08 -4.89 7.87
N TYR A 32 3.34 -5.34 6.65
CA TYR A 32 4.48 -4.88 5.87
C TYR A 32 4.38 -3.37 5.60
N LEU A 33 3.21 -2.89 5.20
CA LEU A 33 2.98 -1.47 5.02
C LEU A 33 3.12 -0.68 6.33
N ARG A 34 2.70 -1.20 7.48
CA ARG A 34 2.88 -0.50 8.77
C ARG A 34 4.37 -0.34 9.14
N VAL A 35 5.17 -1.38 8.93
CA VAL A 35 6.60 -1.41 9.28
C VAL A 35 7.45 -0.60 8.30
N TYR A 36 7.13 -0.71 7.00
CA TYR A 36 7.90 -0.08 5.93
C TYR A 36 7.27 1.23 5.41
N SER A 37 6.07 1.60 5.86
CA SER A 37 5.54 2.93 5.59
C SER A 37 6.37 3.92 6.41
N PRO A 38 6.99 4.91 5.77
CA PRO A 38 7.73 5.96 6.46
C PRO A 38 6.82 6.83 7.35
N SER A 39 5.52 6.56 7.41
CA SER A 39 4.51 7.31 8.17
C SER A 39 4.16 6.72 9.54
N ALA A 40 5.00 5.85 10.14
CA ALA A 40 4.75 5.43 11.53
C ALA A 40 4.92 6.59 12.54
N GLU A 41 5.82 7.55 12.30
CA GLU A 41 5.94 8.86 12.99
C GLU A 41 7.14 9.62 12.38
N VAL A 42 7.04 10.93 12.15
CA VAL A 42 8.08 11.98 12.33
C VAL A 42 7.63 13.21 11.52
N ARG A 43 6.96 14.11 12.24
CA ARG A 43 6.47 15.48 11.90
C ARG A 43 4.96 15.62 11.99
N GLY A 44 4.49 15.71 13.23
CA GLY A 44 3.37 16.57 13.61
C GLY A 44 1.97 16.10 13.20
N HIS A 45 1.36 15.28 14.05
CA HIS A 45 -0.02 15.60 14.41
C HIS A 45 0.03 16.88 15.25
N GLY A 46 -0.56 17.95 14.72
CA GLY A 46 -0.67 19.28 15.35
C GLY A 46 -1.44 20.20 14.44
#